data_AF-A0A926H1W3-F1
#
_entry.id   AF-A0A926H1W3-F1
#
_cell.length_a   1.000
_cell.length_b   1.000
_cell.length_c   1.000
_cell.angle_alpha   90.00
_cell.angle_beta   90.00
_cell.angle_gamma   90.00
#
_symmetry.space_group_name_H-M   'P 1'
#
loop_
_entity.id
_entity.type
_entity.pdbx_description
1 polymer ?
#
loop_
_entity_poly.entity_id
_entity_poly.type
_entity_poly.pdbx_seq_one_letter_code
_entity_poly.pdbx_strand_id
1 'polypeptide(L)'
;ASSKNKQAVTMNWSDGGIRPTRPEFLPEDEPMPENGENGVLMVGDKGLIVCGMYGNDPKLYTKNGEKIEGAPKSEAVKLMAENGHQMLWADACKAGFNSKEHKGLHSSFDFAGPLTESVLMGNVAIRSYMLRTAKADGRGFNYPGRKKLMWDGKTMKITNFDEANQFVKREYREGWKLA
;
A
#
# COMPACT_ATOMS: atom_id res chain seq x y z
N ALA A 1 14.14 -0.82 9.90
CA ALA A 1 14.33 -1.26 11.29
C ALA A 1 14.01 -0.10 12.23
N SER A 2 13.10 -0.29 13.19
CA SER A 2 12.83 0.68 14.26
C SER A 2 13.59 0.31 15.53
N SER A 3 13.55 1.16 16.56
CA SER A 3 14.07 0.82 17.89
C SER A 3 13.41 -0.42 18.50
N LYS A 4 12.18 -0.74 18.07
CA LYS A 4 11.38 -1.87 18.58
C LYS A 4 11.45 -3.12 17.70
N ASN A 5 11.66 -2.98 16.38
CA ASN A 5 11.82 -4.09 15.46
C ASN A 5 13.04 -3.87 14.57
N LYS A 6 14.11 -4.63 14.84
CA LYS A 6 15.37 -4.56 14.10
C LYS A 6 15.32 -5.29 12.75
N GLN A 7 14.31 -6.12 12.51
CA GLN A 7 14.18 -6.90 11.29
C GLN A 7 13.46 -6.11 10.19
N ALA A 8 13.70 -6.50 8.93
CA ALA A 8 12.90 -6.01 7.82
C ALA A 8 11.48 -6.60 7.92
N VAL A 9 10.47 -5.78 7.63
CA VAL A 9 9.09 -6.27 7.51
C VAL A 9 8.86 -6.68 6.07
N THR A 10 8.36 -7.88 5.85
CA THR A 10 7.88 -8.31 4.54
C THR A 10 6.43 -7.86 4.37
N MET A 11 6.18 -7.04 3.36
CA MET A 11 4.82 -6.66 2.96
C MET A 11 4.41 -7.51 1.77
N ASN A 12 3.31 -8.25 1.92
CA ASN A 12 2.66 -8.95 0.82
C ASN A 12 1.32 -8.26 0.56
N TRP A 13 1.11 -7.82 -0.68
CA TRP A 13 -0.17 -7.28 -1.14
C TRP A 13 -0.80 -8.27 -2.11
N SER A 14 -2.09 -8.55 -1.95
CA SER A 14 -2.86 -9.41 -2.84
C SER A 14 -4.15 -8.69 -3.22
N ASP A 15 -4.51 -8.74 -4.49
CA ASP A 15 -5.64 -8.02 -5.08
C ASP A 15 -6.30 -8.91 -6.17
N GLY A 16 -7.46 -8.51 -6.68
CA GLY A 16 -8.14 -9.20 -7.78
C GLY A 16 -8.73 -10.55 -7.39
N GLY A 17 -9.13 -10.71 -6.13
CA GLY A 17 -9.69 -11.95 -5.58
C GLY A 17 -8.64 -12.96 -5.09
N ILE A 18 -7.34 -12.65 -5.22
CA ILE A 18 -6.27 -13.44 -4.62
C ILE A 18 -6.28 -13.20 -3.11
N ARG A 19 -6.42 -14.27 -2.33
CA ARG A 19 -6.45 -14.19 -0.86
C ARG A 19 -5.18 -14.80 -0.25
N PRO A 20 -4.65 -14.23 0.84
CA PRO A 20 -3.58 -14.89 1.58
C PRO A 20 -4.11 -16.18 2.20
N THR A 21 -3.20 -17.11 2.47
CA THR A 21 -3.48 -18.27 3.30
C THR A 21 -3.93 -17.83 4.70
N ARG A 22 -4.82 -18.61 5.34
CA ARG A 22 -5.20 -18.42 6.74
C ARG A 22 -3.94 -18.45 7.61
N PRO A 23 -3.62 -17.40 8.38
CA PRO A 23 -2.51 -17.46 9.31
C PRO A 23 -2.78 -18.47 10.42
N GLU A 24 -1.75 -19.17 10.88
CA GLU A 24 -1.83 -20.20 11.93
C GLU A 24 -2.44 -19.68 13.24
N PHE A 25 -2.17 -18.42 13.59
CA PHE A 25 -2.69 -17.80 14.82
C PHE A 25 -4.16 -17.39 14.76
N LEU A 26 -4.84 -17.50 13.60
CA LEU A 26 -6.26 -17.20 13.49
C LEU A 26 -7.07 -18.49 13.76
N PRO A 27 -7.88 -18.55 14.83
CA PRO A 27 -8.73 -19.71 15.12
C PRO A 27 -9.61 -20.11 13.93
N GLU A 28 -9.93 -21.40 13.81
CA GLU A 28 -10.70 -21.93 12.67
C GLU A 28 -12.13 -21.36 12.61
N ASP A 29 -12.72 -21.06 13.75
CA ASP A 29 -14.06 -20.48 13.92
C ASP A 29 -14.09 -18.95 13.73
N GLU A 30 -12.92 -18.30 13.70
CA GLU A 30 -12.83 -16.86 13.46
C GLU A 30 -12.80 -16.54 11.95
N PRO A 31 -13.66 -15.62 11.49
CA PRO A 31 -13.65 -15.20 10.10
C PRO A 31 -12.34 -14.46 9.76
N MET A 32 -11.99 -14.47 8.48
CA MET A 32 -11.02 -13.48 7.98
C MET A 32 -11.56 -12.06 8.22
N PRO A 33 -10.69 -11.04 8.36
CA PRO A 33 -11.14 -9.65 8.40
C PRO A 33 -12.07 -9.36 7.22
N GLU A 34 -13.14 -8.58 7.48
CA GLU A 34 -14.21 -8.27 6.50
C GLU A 34 -14.69 -9.50 5.70
N ASN A 35 -14.82 -10.65 6.35
CA ASN A 35 -15.23 -11.93 5.74
C ASN A 35 -14.34 -12.39 4.57
N GLY A 36 -13.09 -11.91 4.52
CA GLY A 36 -12.13 -12.22 3.48
C GLY A 36 -12.31 -11.41 2.20
N GLU A 37 -13.14 -10.37 2.21
CA GLU A 37 -13.25 -9.41 1.11
C GLU A 37 -12.03 -8.48 1.09
N ASN A 38 -11.67 -7.91 2.23
CA ASN A 38 -10.45 -7.11 2.41
C ASN A 38 -9.89 -7.27 3.83
N GLY A 39 -8.74 -6.69 4.09
CA GLY A 39 -8.23 -6.56 5.46
C GLY A 39 -6.72 -6.49 5.54
N VAL A 40 -6.23 -6.33 6.76
CA VAL A 40 -4.80 -6.28 7.07
C VAL A 40 -4.50 -7.38 8.07
N LEU A 41 -3.43 -8.13 7.79
CA LEU A 41 -2.88 -9.15 8.68
C LEU A 41 -1.46 -8.75 9.02
N MET A 42 -1.17 -8.56 10.32
CA MET A 42 0.18 -8.33 10.81
C MET A 42 0.61 -9.58 11.57
N VAL A 43 1.41 -10.42 10.91
CA VAL A 43 1.88 -11.70 11.46
C VAL A 43 3.19 -11.47 12.21
N GLY A 44 3.16 -11.72 13.52
CA GLY A 44 4.33 -11.66 14.39
C GLY A 44 4.75 -13.03 14.90
N ASP A 45 5.86 -13.06 15.62
CA ASP A 45 6.39 -14.22 16.34
C ASP A 45 5.55 -14.61 17.58
N LYS A 46 4.79 -13.66 18.12
CA LYS A 46 3.98 -13.82 19.35
C LYS A 46 2.47 -13.86 19.11
N GLY A 47 2.04 -13.67 17.88
CA GLY A 47 0.62 -13.60 17.55
C GLY A 47 0.34 -12.87 16.26
N LEU A 48 -0.95 -12.61 16.05
CA LEU A 48 -1.52 -12.02 14.84
C LEU A 48 -2.38 -10.83 15.22
N ILE A 49 -2.13 -9.68 14.59
CA ILE A 49 -3.09 -8.57 14.60
C ILE A 49 -3.86 -8.61 13.28
N VAL A 50 -5.19 -8.55 13.37
CA VAL A 50 -6.07 -8.39 12.22
C VAL A 50 -6.88 -7.12 12.35
N CYS A 51 -7.18 -6.47 11.23
CA CYS A 51 -8.17 -5.40 11.17
C CYS A 51 -8.79 -5.31 9.77
N GLY A 52 -9.90 -4.60 9.66
CA GLY A 52 -10.49 -4.26 8.36
C GLY A 52 -9.56 -3.38 7.53
N MET A 53 -9.90 -3.18 6.26
CA MET A 53 -9.10 -2.44 5.28
C MET A 53 -8.69 -1.04 5.78
N TYR A 54 -9.57 -0.39 6.52
CA TYR A 54 -9.38 0.96 7.08
C TYR A 54 -9.01 0.95 8.58
N GLY A 55 -8.43 -0.16 9.06
CA GLY A 55 -8.04 -0.31 10.46
C GLY A 55 -9.23 -0.40 11.42
N ASN A 56 -10.41 -0.79 10.91
CA ASN A 56 -11.60 -0.98 11.73
C ASN A 56 -11.51 -2.31 12.50
N ASP A 57 -12.17 -2.34 13.67
CA ASP A 57 -12.33 -3.51 14.53
C ASP A 57 -11.06 -4.34 14.74
N PRO A 58 -9.94 -3.70 15.14
CA PRO A 58 -8.68 -4.41 15.31
C PRO A 58 -8.77 -5.48 16.39
N LYS A 59 -8.21 -6.65 16.14
CA LYS A 59 -8.14 -7.78 17.07
C LYS A 59 -6.71 -8.30 17.14
N LEU A 60 -6.27 -8.71 18.32
CA LEU A 60 -5.01 -9.40 18.55
C LEU A 60 -5.30 -10.84 19.00
N TYR A 61 -4.75 -11.80 18.28
CA TYR A 61 -4.71 -13.21 18.66
C TYR A 61 -3.29 -13.54 19.14
N THR A 62 -3.13 -13.90 20.40
CA THR A 62 -1.82 -14.25 20.97
C THR A 62 -1.51 -15.73 20.75
N LYS A 63 -0.22 -16.09 20.79
CA LYS A 63 0.21 -17.49 20.72
C LYS A 63 -0.40 -18.40 21.80
N ASN A 64 -0.85 -17.82 22.91
CA ASN A 64 -1.48 -18.56 24.02
C ASN A 64 -2.99 -18.75 23.83
N GLY A 65 -3.54 -18.34 22.68
CA GLY A 65 -4.97 -18.48 22.36
C GLY A 65 -5.86 -17.37 22.88
N GLU A 66 -5.30 -16.28 23.42
CA GLU A 66 -6.10 -15.14 23.88
C GLU A 66 -6.50 -14.26 22.69
N LYS A 67 -7.76 -13.84 22.69
CA LYS A 67 -8.31 -12.83 21.78
C LYS A 67 -8.49 -11.52 22.54
N ILE A 68 -7.90 -10.45 22.02
CA ILE A 68 -8.03 -9.10 22.57
C ILE A 68 -8.64 -8.20 21.50
N GLU A 69 -9.79 -7.60 21.80
CA GLU A 69 -10.43 -6.62 20.93
C GLU A 69 -9.85 -5.22 21.21
N GLY A 70 -9.55 -4.48 20.15
CA GLY A 70 -9.04 -3.12 20.28
C GLY A 70 -10.11 -2.15 20.75
N ALA A 71 -9.67 -1.07 21.40
CA ALA A 71 -10.56 -0.04 21.88
C ALA A 71 -11.38 0.60 20.73
N PRO A 72 -12.64 0.98 20.97
CA PRO A 72 -13.43 1.69 19.97
C PRO A 72 -12.77 3.01 19.60
N LYS A 73 -12.91 3.41 18.32
CA LYS A 73 -12.46 4.73 17.86
C LYS A 73 -13.14 5.84 18.68
N SER A 74 -12.39 6.88 19.06
CA SER A 74 -12.91 7.98 19.85
C SER A 74 -14.08 8.71 19.15
N GLU A 75 -15.10 9.09 19.90
CA GLU A 75 -16.31 9.75 19.38
C GLU A 75 -16.03 11.07 18.66
N ALA A 76 -14.99 11.80 19.08
CA ALA A 76 -14.63 13.11 18.52
C ALA A 76 -14.34 13.09 17.01
N VAL A 77 -13.89 11.95 16.47
CA VAL A 77 -13.60 11.80 15.03
C VAL A 77 -14.87 11.55 14.22
N LYS A 78 -15.92 10.96 14.83
CA LYS A 78 -17.14 10.53 14.13
C LYS A 78 -18.13 11.66 13.85
N LEU A 79 -18.04 12.78 14.56
CA LEU A 79 -19.06 13.85 14.54
C LEU A 79 -18.91 14.86 13.39
N MET A 80 -17.82 14.79 12.62
CA MET A 80 -17.60 15.69 11.47
C MET A 80 -17.77 14.93 10.15
N ALA A 81 -18.35 15.60 9.15
CA ALA A 81 -18.43 15.07 7.78
C ALA A 81 -17.03 14.62 7.33
N GLU A 82 -16.94 13.41 6.76
CA GLU A 82 -15.69 12.77 6.35
C GLU A 82 -14.59 12.78 7.44
N ASN A 83 -14.98 12.68 8.71
CA ASN A 83 -14.09 12.75 9.86
C ASN A 83 -13.28 14.07 9.96
N GLY A 84 -13.77 15.16 9.35
CA GLY A 84 -13.13 16.47 9.38
C GLY A 84 -11.94 16.61 8.42
N HIS A 85 -11.77 15.70 7.46
CA HIS A 85 -10.60 15.68 6.57
C HIS A 85 -10.34 17.01 5.85
N GLN A 86 -11.37 17.61 5.25
CA GLN A 86 -11.26 18.90 4.52
C GLN A 86 -10.94 20.07 5.45
N MET A 87 -11.56 20.08 6.64
CA MET A 87 -11.34 21.12 7.65
C MET A 87 -9.88 21.13 8.11
N LEU A 88 -9.35 19.94 8.45
CA LEU A 88 -7.96 19.79 8.87
C LEU A 88 -6.98 20.21 7.77
N TRP A 89 -7.30 19.94 6.50
CA TRP A 89 -6.51 20.43 5.37
C TRP A 89 -6.53 21.96 5.27
N ALA A 90 -7.71 22.57 5.33
CA ALA A 90 -7.84 24.02 5.27
C ALA A 90 -7.10 24.72 6.43
N ASP A 91 -7.18 24.17 7.63
CA ASP A 91 -6.49 24.70 8.81
C ASP A 91 -4.97 24.52 8.71
N ALA A 92 -4.50 23.37 8.19
CA ALA A 92 -3.09 23.17 7.90
C ALA A 92 -2.55 24.17 6.86
N CYS A 93 -3.31 24.47 5.80
CA CYS A 93 -2.94 25.47 4.81
C CYS A 93 -2.80 26.87 5.44
N LYS A 94 -3.69 27.24 6.37
CA LYS A 94 -3.62 28.53 7.09
C LYS A 94 -2.47 28.59 8.08
N ALA A 95 -2.21 27.49 8.80
CA ALA A 95 -1.15 27.40 9.81
C ALA A 95 0.25 27.30 9.19
N GLY A 96 0.35 26.82 7.95
CA GLY A 96 1.58 26.74 7.17
C GLY A 96 2.32 25.40 7.30
N PHE A 97 3.33 25.22 6.44
CA PHE A 97 4.15 24.01 6.40
C PHE A 97 4.87 23.78 7.74
N ASN A 98 5.01 22.53 8.15
CA ASN A 98 5.59 22.10 9.43
C ASN A 98 4.87 22.52 10.72
N SER A 99 3.71 23.19 10.62
CA SER A 99 2.82 23.46 11.76
C SER A 99 2.29 22.18 12.41
N LYS A 100 1.69 22.31 13.61
CA LYS A 100 1.04 21.19 14.30
C LYS A 100 -0.10 20.63 13.46
N GLU A 101 -0.85 21.50 12.80
CA GLU A 101 -1.99 21.20 11.93
C GLU A 101 -1.52 20.45 10.68
N HIS A 102 -0.45 20.92 10.03
CA HIS A 102 0.16 20.23 8.89
C HIS A 102 0.62 18.81 9.26
N LYS A 103 1.30 18.65 10.40
CA LYS A 103 1.77 17.34 10.88
C LYS A 103 0.64 16.44 11.39
N GLY A 104 -0.53 17.01 11.66
CA GLY A 104 -1.74 16.32 12.11
C GLY A 104 -2.66 15.86 10.98
N LEU A 105 -2.28 16.06 9.71
CA LEU A 105 -3.10 15.63 8.56
C LEU A 105 -3.26 14.11 8.53
N HIS A 106 -4.51 13.68 8.29
CA HIS A 106 -4.86 12.26 8.17
C HIS A 106 -4.29 11.61 6.89
N SER A 107 -3.96 12.43 5.87
CA SER A 107 -3.34 12.01 4.61
C SER A 107 -2.20 12.96 4.26
N SER A 108 -1.15 12.97 5.08
CA SER A 108 0.07 13.76 4.78
C SER A 108 0.70 13.28 3.48
N PHE A 109 1.22 14.20 2.66
CA PHE A 109 1.96 13.86 1.44
C PHE A 109 3.22 13.03 1.73
N ASP A 110 3.82 13.19 2.91
CA ASP A 110 4.99 12.39 3.34
C ASP A 110 4.66 10.90 3.45
N PHE A 111 3.37 10.57 3.68
CA PHE A 111 2.87 9.20 3.73
C PHE A 111 2.16 8.80 2.44
N ALA A 112 1.23 9.64 1.97
CA ALA A 112 0.41 9.37 0.79
C ALA A 112 1.22 9.27 -0.50
N GLY A 113 2.33 10.00 -0.62
CA GLY A 113 3.24 9.92 -1.76
C GLY A 113 3.86 8.53 -1.92
N PRO A 114 4.63 8.03 -0.94
CA PRO A 114 5.19 6.68 -0.97
C PRO A 114 4.15 5.55 -1.07
N LEU A 115 2.97 5.73 -0.47
CA LEU A 115 1.86 4.79 -0.64
C LEU A 115 1.38 4.74 -2.09
N THR A 116 1.17 5.92 -2.70
CA THR A 116 0.77 6.02 -4.11
C THR A 116 1.81 5.41 -5.03
N GLU A 117 3.10 5.67 -4.78
CA GLU A 117 4.22 5.02 -5.49
C GLU A 117 4.10 3.49 -5.43
N SER A 118 3.85 2.95 -4.23
CA SER A 118 3.75 1.50 -4.02
C SER A 118 2.62 0.87 -4.84
N VAL A 119 1.47 1.52 -4.90
CA VAL A 119 0.33 1.07 -5.71
C VAL A 119 0.63 1.18 -7.21
N LEU A 120 1.25 2.27 -7.64
CA LEU A 120 1.57 2.51 -9.06
C LEU A 120 2.60 1.52 -9.61
N MET A 121 3.46 0.94 -8.78
CA MET A 121 4.34 -0.16 -9.20
C MET A 121 3.54 -1.35 -9.77
N GLY A 122 2.32 -1.61 -9.28
CA GLY A 122 1.43 -2.62 -9.84
C GLY A 122 1.05 -2.34 -11.30
N ASN A 123 0.75 -1.07 -11.61
CA ASN A 123 0.46 -0.65 -12.98
C ASN A 123 1.69 -0.79 -13.89
N VAL A 124 2.88 -0.45 -13.39
CA VAL A 124 4.14 -0.65 -14.13
C VAL A 124 4.35 -2.13 -14.43
N ALA A 125 4.09 -3.02 -13.46
CA ALA A 125 4.22 -4.46 -13.64
C ALA A 125 3.23 -4.98 -14.71
N ILE A 126 1.95 -4.60 -14.65
CA ILE A 126 0.95 -5.02 -15.64
C ILE A 126 1.33 -4.53 -17.05
N ARG A 127 1.70 -3.25 -17.19
CA ARG A 127 2.09 -2.69 -18.50
C ARG A 127 3.34 -3.35 -19.05
N SER A 128 4.32 -3.63 -18.20
CA SER A 128 5.54 -4.36 -18.57
C SER A 128 5.23 -5.80 -18.99
N TYR A 129 4.33 -6.47 -18.28
CA TYR A 129 3.90 -7.83 -18.61
C TYR A 129 3.26 -7.93 -20.00
N MET A 130 2.58 -6.85 -20.43
CA MET A 130 1.95 -6.74 -21.75
C MET A 130 2.86 -6.17 -22.84
N LEU A 131 4.06 -5.70 -22.50
CA LEU A 131 5.03 -5.22 -23.47
C LEU A 131 5.41 -6.35 -24.43
N ARG A 132 5.27 -6.09 -25.73
CA ARG A 132 5.48 -7.07 -26.79
C ARG A 132 6.46 -6.57 -27.82
N THR A 133 7.30 -7.48 -28.32
CA THR A 133 8.21 -7.23 -29.45
C THR A 133 7.94 -8.24 -30.54
N ALA A 134 7.91 -7.82 -31.80
CA ALA A 134 7.72 -8.75 -32.93
C ALA A 134 8.86 -9.78 -32.97
N LYS A 135 8.54 -11.02 -33.31
CA LYS A 135 9.57 -12.05 -33.55
C LYS A 135 10.27 -11.81 -34.89
N ALA A 136 11.53 -12.23 -34.98
CA ALA A 136 12.35 -12.08 -36.18
C ALA A 136 11.78 -12.84 -37.40
N ASP A 137 11.03 -13.91 -37.16
CA ASP A 137 10.34 -14.71 -38.19
C ASP A 137 9.03 -14.08 -38.70
N GLY A 138 8.65 -12.91 -38.17
CA GLY A 138 7.42 -12.20 -38.50
C GLY A 138 6.14 -12.86 -37.95
N ARG A 139 6.25 -13.93 -37.14
CA ARG A 139 5.10 -14.72 -36.67
C ARG A 139 4.91 -14.60 -35.17
N GLY A 140 4.14 -13.58 -34.79
CA GLY A 140 3.73 -13.35 -33.41
C GLY A 140 4.72 -12.48 -32.62
N PHE A 141 4.68 -12.60 -31.29
CA PHE A 141 5.35 -11.68 -30.39
C PHE A 141 6.12 -12.41 -29.28
N ASN A 142 7.21 -11.79 -28.82
CA ASN A 142 7.83 -12.07 -27.53
C ASN A 142 7.25 -11.12 -26.48
N TYR A 143 7.27 -11.55 -25.21
CA TYR A 143 6.81 -10.75 -24.07
C TYR A 143 7.93 -10.58 -23.05
N PRO A 144 8.93 -9.72 -23.35
CA PRO A 144 10.14 -9.63 -22.55
C PRO A 144 9.88 -9.21 -21.10
N GLY A 145 8.78 -8.49 -20.82
CA GLY A 145 8.47 -8.01 -19.47
C GLY A 145 7.73 -9.00 -18.56
N ARG A 146 7.50 -10.26 -18.98
CA ARG A 146 6.92 -11.31 -18.12
C ARG A 146 7.96 -11.88 -17.15
N LYS A 147 8.42 -11.03 -16.23
CA LYS A 147 9.43 -11.37 -15.22
C LYS A 147 9.22 -10.53 -13.94
N LYS A 148 9.88 -10.92 -12.85
CA LYS A 148 9.95 -10.08 -11.64
C LYS A 148 10.71 -8.80 -11.95
N LEU A 149 10.12 -7.65 -11.64
CA LEU A 149 10.78 -6.35 -11.76
C LEU A 149 11.39 -5.93 -10.42
N MET A 150 12.55 -5.29 -10.46
CA MET A 150 13.27 -4.77 -9.30
C MET A 150 13.17 -3.25 -9.31
N TRP A 151 12.51 -2.69 -8.30
CA TRP A 151 12.29 -1.24 -8.17
C TRP A 151 13.27 -0.62 -7.18
N ASP A 152 13.89 0.49 -7.57
CA ASP A 152 14.61 1.41 -6.70
C ASP A 152 13.81 2.69 -6.51
N GLY A 153 13.14 2.83 -5.35
CA GLY A 153 12.34 4.01 -5.03
C GLY A 153 13.14 5.29 -4.80
N LYS A 154 14.45 5.21 -4.51
CA LYS A 154 15.28 6.42 -4.38
C LYS A 154 15.51 7.10 -5.72
N THR A 155 15.74 6.29 -6.75
CA THR A 155 15.98 6.78 -8.12
C THR A 155 14.74 6.74 -8.99
N MET A 156 13.64 6.17 -8.47
CA MET A 156 12.36 5.95 -9.16
C MET A 156 12.56 5.17 -10.47
N LYS A 157 13.21 4.01 -10.41
CA LYS A 157 13.56 3.21 -11.60
C LYS A 157 13.40 1.70 -11.41
N ILE A 158 13.06 1.02 -12.50
CA ILE A 158 13.23 -0.42 -12.65
C ILE A 158 14.68 -0.69 -13.04
N THR A 159 15.38 -1.52 -12.26
CA THR A 159 16.85 -1.71 -12.38
C THR A 159 17.26 -2.96 -13.15
N ASN A 160 16.31 -3.86 -13.45
CA ASN A 160 16.58 -5.14 -14.10
C ASN A 160 15.85 -5.32 -15.44
N PHE A 161 15.17 -4.27 -15.92
CA PHE A 161 14.49 -4.24 -17.21
C PHE A 161 14.23 -2.80 -17.66
N ASP A 162 15.16 -2.26 -18.45
CA ASP A 162 15.18 -0.82 -18.79
C ASP A 162 13.94 -0.38 -19.57
N GLU A 163 13.42 -1.23 -20.46
CA GLU A 163 12.23 -0.91 -21.26
C GLU A 163 10.99 -0.67 -20.40
N ALA A 164 10.90 -1.22 -19.18
CA ALA A 164 9.79 -0.93 -18.27
C ALA A 164 9.79 0.53 -17.78
N ASN A 165 10.94 1.21 -17.78
CA ASN A 165 11.04 2.60 -17.33
C ASN A 165 10.25 3.58 -18.20
N GLN A 166 9.89 3.19 -19.44
CA GLN A 166 8.98 3.96 -20.30
C GLN A 166 7.58 4.15 -19.68
N PHE A 167 7.21 3.32 -18.70
CA PHE A 167 5.91 3.39 -18.02
C PHE A 167 5.97 4.16 -16.70
N VAL A 168 7.16 4.51 -16.22
CA VAL A 168 7.36 5.19 -14.92
C VAL A 168 7.08 6.68 -15.05
N LYS A 169 7.45 7.29 -16.18
CA LYS A 169 7.16 8.70 -16.47
C LYS A 169 6.42 8.82 -17.79
N ARG A 170 5.58 9.84 -17.87
CA ARG A 170 4.93 10.25 -19.12
C ARG A 170 5.80 11.29 -19.80
N GLU A 171 5.90 11.21 -21.12
CA GLU A 171 6.37 12.34 -21.92
C GLU A 171 5.31 13.43 -21.91
N TYR A 172 5.65 14.59 -21.32
CA TYR A 172 4.77 15.74 -21.34
C TYR A 172 4.64 16.29 -22.76
N ARG A 173 3.44 16.79 -23.07
CA ARG A 173 3.21 17.51 -24.32
C ARG A 173 4.13 18.73 -24.37
N GLU A 174 4.63 19.05 -25.56
CA GLU A 174 5.40 20.28 -25.79
C GLU A 174 4.69 21.52 -25.20
N GLY A 175 5.46 22.35 -24.51
CA GLY A 175 4.95 23.53 -23.78
C GLY A 175 4.51 23.28 -22.33
N TRP A 176 4.33 22.02 -21.91
CA TRP A 176 3.98 21.67 -20.52
C TRP A 176 5.19 21.08 -19.81
N LYS A 177 5.74 21.80 -18.83
CA LYS A 177 6.85 21.34 -17.98
C LYS A 177 6.43 21.42 -16.52
N LEU A 178 6.82 20.44 -15.71
CA LEU A 178 6.82 20.58 -14.26
C LEU A 178 8.03 21.43 -13.87
N ALA A 179 7.80 22.41 -12.99
CA ALA A 179 8.82 23.28 -12.43
C ALA A 179 9.70 22.53 -11.41
#